data_AF-A0A511B247-F1
#
_entry.id   AF-A0A511B247-F1
#
_cell.length_a   1.000
_cell.length_b   1.000
_cell.length_c   1.000
_cell.angle_alpha   90.00
_cell.angle_beta   90.00
_cell.angle_gamma   90.00
#
_symmetry.space_group_name_H-M   'P 1'
#
loop_
_entity.id
_entity.type
_entity.pdbx_description
1 polymer ?
#
loop_
_entity_poly.entity_id
_entity_poly.type
_entity_poly.pdbx_seq_one_letter_code
_entity_poly.pdbx_strand_id
1 'polypeptide(L)'
;MANLPPARLAVPTPADSLLPDAATHLWAQDTAQALLAESVPAIAQPRKPGDWWLKLSAKTQSGSVVPHYVVMTPDGKARAEGDGQPVDMALWSSGDPATVNAAAVQEGPQIAQLLTGIQADMMQQDPHSLMHRAAHIYFAGVTGAPGDGNISLARAFYVALPDNTNSVQTTPKGADFTVRTSVKITNGPAGTTGHPQQHIEIVWHVLAADGKEAGAATQIHDIAAHSLDHEWGEVAAAASEEAAGGVRTIVTNYSGREHTPLPDKASNPKK
;
A
#
# COMPACT_ATOMS: atom_id res chain seq x y z
N MET A 1 -8.13 -0.09 -16.54
CA MET A 1 -7.89 -0.69 -15.22
C MET A 1 -6.41 -0.96 -15.12
N ALA A 2 -5.65 -0.04 -14.53
CA ALA A 2 -4.25 -0.27 -14.26
C ALA A 2 -4.17 -1.17 -13.02
N ASN A 3 -3.78 -2.44 -13.21
CA ASN A 3 -3.52 -3.36 -12.10
C ASN A 3 -2.32 -2.82 -11.32
N LEU A 4 -2.59 -2.13 -10.20
CA LEU A 4 -1.62 -1.91 -9.16
C LEU A 4 -1.18 -3.29 -8.62
N PRO A 5 0.13 -3.57 -8.46
CA PRO A 5 0.57 -4.81 -7.81
C PRO A 5 0.14 -4.85 -6.33
N PRO A 6 -0.05 -6.06 -5.76
CA PRO A 6 0.48 -7.31 -6.26
C PRO A 6 -0.60 -8.18 -6.90
N ALA A 7 -0.70 -8.09 -8.23
CA ALA A 7 -0.87 -9.32 -8.99
C ALA A 7 0.33 -10.21 -8.60
N ARG A 8 0.05 -11.28 -7.87
CA ARG A 8 1.02 -12.30 -7.46
C ARG A 8 2.08 -12.55 -8.53
N LEU A 9 3.35 -12.40 -8.18
CA LEU A 9 4.47 -12.56 -9.10
C LEU A 9 4.69 -14.05 -9.39
N ALA A 10 4.56 -14.46 -10.64
CA ALA A 10 4.97 -15.80 -11.05
C ALA A 10 6.50 -15.86 -11.21
N VAL A 11 7.14 -16.90 -10.70
CA VAL A 11 8.57 -17.18 -10.92
C VAL A 11 8.68 -18.49 -11.70
N PRO A 12 8.67 -18.44 -13.05
CA PRO A 12 8.84 -19.63 -13.87
C PRO A 12 10.25 -20.20 -13.71
N THR A 13 10.37 -21.50 -13.98
CA THR A 13 11.67 -22.17 -14.07
C THR A 13 12.51 -21.51 -15.20
N PRO A 14 13.71 -20.98 -14.89
CA PRO A 14 14.53 -20.30 -15.89
C PRO A 14 15.03 -21.23 -16.99
N ALA A 15 15.00 -20.79 -18.25
CA ALA A 15 15.57 -21.57 -19.35
C ALA A 15 17.09 -21.34 -19.51
N ASP A 16 17.55 -20.13 -19.18
CA ASP A 16 18.93 -19.69 -19.40
C ASP A 16 19.68 -19.55 -18.06
N SER A 17 19.58 -20.55 -17.17
CA SER A 17 20.08 -20.49 -15.79
C SER A 17 21.56 -20.84 -15.63
N LEU A 18 22.16 -21.53 -16.61
CA LEU A 18 23.46 -22.20 -16.45
C LEU A 18 23.49 -23.24 -15.29
N LEU A 19 22.32 -23.67 -14.81
CA LEU A 19 22.14 -24.69 -13.78
C LEU A 19 21.66 -26.01 -14.40
N PRO A 20 21.93 -27.17 -13.76
CA PRO A 20 21.23 -28.41 -14.06
C PRO A 20 19.71 -28.28 -13.85
N ASP A 21 18.90 -29.12 -14.52
CA ASP A 21 17.43 -29.04 -14.48
C ASP A 21 16.86 -28.99 -13.05
N ALA A 22 17.33 -29.89 -12.17
CA ALA A 22 16.87 -29.95 -10.78
C ALA A 22 17.18 -28.65 -10.01
N ALA A 23 18.38 -28.10 -10.19
CA ALA A 23 18.80 -26.86 -9.53
C ALA A 23 18.12 -25.62 -10.14
N THR A 24 17.73 -25.69 -11.42
CA THR A 24 16.95 -24.65 -12.09
C THR A 24 15.54 -24.52 -11.48
N HIS A 25 14.88 -25.64 -11.20
CA HIS A 25 13.61 -25.63 -10.47
C HIS A 25 13.78 -25.13 -9.03
N LEU A 26 14.87 -25.52 -8.37
CA LEU A 26 15.19 -25.09 -7.02
C LEU A 26 15.40 -23.57 -6.94
N TRP A 27 16.14 -22.98 -7.89
CA TRP A 27 16.39 -21.54 -7.90
C TRP A 27 15.08 -20.73 -8.00
N ALA A 28 14.15 -21.14 -8.88
CA ALA A 28 12.84 -20.49 -8.97
C ALA A 28 12.04 -20.58 -7.65
N GLN A 29 12.11 -21.73 -6.95
CA GLN A 29 11.45 -21.93 -5.65
C GLN A 29 12.07 -21.06 -4.57
N ASP A 30 13.40 -21.05 -4.48
CA ASP A 30 14.13 -20.28 -3.47
C ASP A 30 13.94 -18.78 -3.68
N THR A 31 13.95 -18.28 -4.92
CA THR A 31 13.69 -16.87 -5.20
C THR A 31 12.25 -16.49 -4.84
N ALA A 32 11.27 -17.35 -5.14
CA ALA A 32 9.89 -17.10 -4.72
C ALA A 32 9.76 -17.06 -3.18
N GLN A 33 10.47 -17.96 -2.48
CA GLN A 33 10.49 -17.98 -1.02
C GLN A 33 11.16 -16.74 -0.42
N ALA A 34 12.27 -16.28 -1.00
CA ALA A 34 12.96 -15.06 -0.59
C ALA A 34 12.06 -13.82 -0.79
N LEU A 35 11.33 -13.74 -1.89
CA LEU A 35 10.34 -12.68 -2.11
C LEU A 35 9.20 -12.70 -1.10
N LEU A 36 8.70 -13.90 -0.75
CA LEU A 36 7.69 -14.04 0.30
C LEU A 36 8.21 -13.56 1.66
N ALA A 37 9.50 -13.78 1.98
CA ALA A 37 10.12 -13.26 3.20
C ALA A 37 10.17 -11.72 3.22
N GLU A 38 10.27 -11.09 2.06
CA GLU A 38 10.17 -9.63 1.86
C GLU A 38 8.72 -9.13 1.73
N SER A 39 7.73 -9.94 2.10
CA SER A 39 6.29 -9.62 1.96
C SER A 39 5.83 -9.35 0.51
N VAL A 40 6.58 -9.83 -0.49
CA VAL A 40 6.19 -9.79 -1.90
C VAL A 40 5.46 -11.09 -2.24
N PRO A 41 4.17 -11.06 -2.62
CA PRO A 41 3.44 -12.27 -2.99
C PRO A 41 4.00 -12.88 -4.28
N ALA A 42 4.83 -13.92 -4.16
CA ALA A 42 5.46 -14.62 -5.28
C ALA A 42 5.26 -16.13 -5.18
N ILE A 43 5.12 -16.82 -6.31
CA ILE A 43 5.07 -18.30 -6.35
C ILE A 43 5.86 -18.83 -7.55
N ALA A 44 6.66 -19.87 -7.30
CA ALA A 44 7.33 -20.64 -8.32
C ALA A 44 6.33 -21.47 -9.15
N GLN A 45 5.98 -20.98 -10.33
CA GLN A 45 5.02 -21.61 -11.23
C GLN A 45 5.21 -21.14 -12.68
N PRO A 46 4.69 -21.88 -13.67
CA PRO A 46 4.59 -21.38 -15.03
C PRO A 46 3.79 -20.06 -15.10
N ARG A 47 4.16 -19.20 -16.04
CA ARG A 47 3.44 -17.95 -16.35
C ARG A 47 2.01 -18.26 -16.78
N LYS A 48 1.03 -17.58 -16.19
CA LYS A 48 -0.35 -17.53 -16.72
C LYS A 48 -0.60 -16.21 -17.46
N PRO A 49 -1.50 -16.18 -18.46
CA PRO A 49 -1.91 -14.93 -19.09
C PRO A 49 -2.44 -13.95 -18.03
N GLY A 50 -1.93 -12.71 -18.04
CA GLY A 50 -2.32 -11.69 -17.06
C GLY A 50 -1.38 -11.58 -15.84
N ASP A 51 -0.47 -12.54 -15.63
CA ASP A 51 0.47 -12.51 -14.51
C ASP A 51 1.64 -11.56 -14.80
N TRP A 52 2.01 -10.76 -13.79
CA TRP A 52 3.38 -10.27 -13.69
C TRP A 52 4.30 -11.45 -13.36
N TRP A 53 5.50 -11.44 -13.90
CA TRP A 53 6.42 -12.57 -13.70
C TRP A 53 7.88 -12.15 -13.66
N LEU A 54 8.69 -12.95 -12.98
CA LEU A 54 10.13 -12.76 -12.89
C LEU A 54 10.81 -13.65 -13.93
N LYS A 55 11.52 -13.05 -14.89
CA LYS A 55 12.40 -13.80 -15.79
C LYS A 55 13.77 -13.91 -15.14
N LEU A 56 14.08 -15.11 -14.65
CA LEU A 56 15.41 -15.46 -14.16
C LEU A 56 16.30 -15.95 -15.32
N SER A 57 17.58 -15.63 -15.25
CA SER A 57 18.63 -16.09 -16.18
C SER A 57 20.00 -15.89 -15.52
N ALA A 58 21.05 -16.51 -16.01
CA ALA A 58 22.40 -16.24 -15.51
C ALA A 58 23.36 -16.10 -16.68
N LYS A 59 24.43 -15.31 -16.48
CA LYS A 59 25.47 -15.09 -17.48
C LYS A 59 26.84 -15.34 -16.88
N THR A 60 27.72 -15.89 -17.69
CA THR A 60 29.12 -16.08 -17.31
C THR A 60 29.87 -14.74 -17.45
N GLN A 61 30.55 -14.31 -16.39
CA GLN A 61 31.36 -13.10 -16.39
C GLN A 61 32.65 -13.32 -15.60
N SER A 62 33.80 -13.18 -16.26
CA SER A 62 35.13 -13.21 -15.65
C SER A 62 35.41 -14.40 -14.71
N GLY A 63 34.95 -15.60 -15.06
CA GLY A 63 35.15 -16.80 -14.23
C GLY A 63 34.08 -17.04 -13.16
N SER A 64 33.10 -16.14 -13.03
CA SER A 64 31.94 -16.27 -12.16
C SER A 64 30.66 -16.41 -12.99
N VAL A 65 29.58 -16.86 -12.35
CA VAL A 65 28.23 -16.78 -12.88
C VAL A 65 27.51 -15.63 -12.18
N VAL A 66 26.93 -14.73 -12.94
CA VAL A 66 26.14 -13.60 -12.43
C VAL A 66 24.66 -13.91 -12.71
N PRO A 67 23.86 -14.16 -11.66
CA PRO A 67 22.41 -14.24 -11.79
C PRO A 67 21.85 -12.91 -12.30
N HIS A 68 20.81 -12.98 -13.10
CA HIS A 68 20.16 -11.84 -13.73
C HIS A 68 18.65 -12.03 -13.69
N TYR A 69 17.93 -11.00 -13.26
CA TYR A 69 16.48 -11.04 -13.14
C TYR A 69 15.85 -9.87 -13.87
N VAL A 70 14.74 -10.12 -14.55
CA VAL A 70 13.92 -9.10 -15.20
C VAL A 70 12.49 -9.21 -14.71
N VAL A 71 11.94 -8.11 -14.18
CA VAL A 71 10.52 -8.02 -13.87
C VAL A 71 9.77 -7.77 -15.17
N MET A 72 8.88 -8.70 -15.49
CA MET A 72 8.10 -8.70 -16.73
C MET A 72 6.64 -8.38 -16.44
N THR A 73 6.06 -7.54 -17.29
CA THR A 73 4.64 -7.20 -17.26
C THR A 73 3.75 -8.32 -17.83
N PRO A 74 2.43 -8.27 -17.60
CA PRO A 74 1.47 -9.21 -18.18
C PRO A 74 1.44 -9.26 -19.71
N ASP A 75 1.79 -8.16 -20.39
CA ASP A 75 1.92 -8.08 -21.84
C ASP A 75 3.31 -8.53 -22.35
N GLY A 76 4.18 -9.00 -21.45
CA GLY A 76 5.47 -9.59 -21.79
C GLY A 76 6.59 -8.58 -22.04
N LYS A 77 6.47 -7.34 -21.54
CA LYS A 77 7.52 -6.32 -21.63
C LYS A 77 8.39 -6.32 -20.38
N ALA A 78 9.69 -6.09 -20.56
CA ALA A 78 10.59 -5.86 -19.45
C ALA A 78 10.29 -4.50 -18.82
N ARG A 79 10.10 -4.48 -17.50
CA ARG A 79 9.81 -3.26 -16.75
C ARG A 79 11.04 -2.73 -16.00
N ALA A 80 11.78 -3.63 -15.37
CA ALA A 80 13.09 -3.35 -14.82
C ALA A 80 13.89 -4.65 -14.70
N GLU A 81 15.19 -4.51 -14.54
CA GLU A 81 16.14 -5.62 -14.50
C GLU A 81 17.23 -5.33 -13.47
N GLY A 82 17.88 -6.38 -12.99
CA GLY A 82 19.01 -6.28 -12.09
C GLY A 82 19.87 -7.53 -12.15
N ASP A 83 21.09 -7.40 -11.65
CA ASP A 83 22.05 -8.48 -11.53
C ASP A 83 22.20 -8.85 -10.05
N GLY A 84 22.26 -10.16 -9.78
CA GLY A 84 22.65 -10.69 -8.49
C GLY A 84 24.16 -10.57 -8.26
N GLN A 85 24.62 -11.02 -7.09
CA GLN A 85 26.05 -11.05 -6.81
C GLN A 85 26.74 -12.14 -7.63
N PRO A 86 28.00 -11.94 -8.07
CA PRO A 86 28.77 -12.98 -8.72
C PRO A 86 28.91 -14.23 -7.83
N VAL A 87 28.57 -15.38 -8.39
CA VAL A 87 28.67 -16.70 -7.77
C VAL A 87 29.83 -17.47 -8.40
N ASP A 88 30.50 -18.31 -7.61
CA ASP A 88 31.52 -19.21 -8.13
C ASP A 88 30.95 -20.13 -9.22
N MET A 89 31.64 -20.22 -10.36
CA MET A 89 31.14 -20.97 -11.51
C MET A 89 31.02 -22.47 -11.24
N ALA A 90 31.95 -23.06 -10.49
CA ALA A 90 31.94 -24.49 -10.24
C ALA A 90 30.79 -24.88 -9.29
N LEU A 91 30.55 -24.07 -8.26
CA LEU A 91 29.43 -24.26 -7.33
C LEU A 91 28.07 -24.01 -8.00
N TRP A 92 27.98 -22.99 -8.85
CA TRP A 92 26.76 -22.75 -9.62
C TRP A 92 26.51 -23.90 -10.59
N SER A 93 27.50 -24.28 -11.41
CA SER A 93 27.33 -25.32 -12.43
C SER A 93 27.05 -26.71 -11.87
N SER A 94 27.50 -26.99 -10.63
CA SER A 94 27.16 -28.25 -9.94
C SER A 94 25.72 -28.28 -9.43
N GLY A 95 25.04 -27.12 -9.40
CA GLY A 95 23.70 -26.97 -8.84
C GLY A 95 23.69 -27.13 -7.32
N ASP A 96 24.76 -26.73 -6.62
CA ASP A 96 24.87 -26.84 -5.17
C ASP A 96 23.69 -26.12 -4.47
N PRO A 97 22.84 -26.83 -3.70
CA PRO A 97 21.63 -26.25 -3.12
C PRO A 97 21.88 -25.05 -2.21
N ALA A 98 22.98 -25.06 -1.45
CA ALA A 98 23.31 -23.96 -0.54
C ALA A 98 23.71 -22.71 -1.33
N THR A 99 24.46 -22.88 -2.41
CA THR A 99 24.87 -21.80 -3.32
C THR A 99 23.66 -21.19 -4.03
N VAL A 100 22.75 -22.02 -4.56
CA VAL A 100 21.52 -21.55 -5.23
C VAL A 100 20.61 -20.78 -4.26
N ASN A 101 20.43 -21.32 -3.05
CA ASN A 101 19.63 -20.67 -2.02
C ASN A 101 20.23 -19.32 -1.59
N ALA A 102 21.55 -19.25 -1.40
CA ALA A 102 22.24 -18.03 -1.02
C ALA A 102 22.07 -16.92 -2.07
N ALA A 103 22.13 -17.27 -3.37
CA ALA A 103 21.87 -16.31 -4.44
C ALA A 103 20.43 -15.77 -4.36
N ALA A 104 19.43 -16.65 -4.22
CA ALA A 104 18.03 -16.26 -4.10
C ALA A 104 17.75 -15.37 -2.88
N VAL A 105 18.32 -15.69 -1.71
CA VAL A 105 18.18 -14.89 -0.48
C VAL A 105 18.78 -13.49 -0.66
N GLN A 106 19.90 -13.35 -1.40
CA GLN A 106 20.50 -12.06 -1.69
C GLN A 106 19.69 -11.24 -2.72
N GLU A 107 19.05 -11.91 -3.68
CA GLU A 107 18.22 -11.28 -4.71
C GLU A 107 16.90 -10.74 -4.16
N GLY A 108 16.29 -11.42 -3.19
CA GLY A 108 14.97 -11.10 -2.64
C GLY A 108 14.76 -9.61 -2.30
N PRO A 109 15.58 -9.03 -1.40
CA PRO A 109 15.46 -7.61 -1.03
C PRO A 109 15.63 -6.65 -2.22
N GLN A 110 16.54 -6.96 -3.15
CA GLN A 110 16.81 -6.11 -4.32
C GLN A 110 15.61 -6.10 -5.28
N ILE A 111 15.04 -7.28 -5.54
CA ILE A 111 13.84 -7.41 -6.37
C ILE A 111 12.64 -6.72 -5.70
N ALA A 112 12.48 -6.87 -4.38
CA ALA A 112 11.40 -6.20 -3.63
C ALA A 112 11.49 -4.66 -3.73
N GLN A 113 12.70 -4.10 -3.59
CA GLN A 113 12.94 -2.68 -3.75
C GLN A 113 12.64 -2.20 -5.18
N LEU A 114 13.04 -2.99 -6.19
CA LEU A 114 12.77 -2.69 -7.59
C LEU A 114 11.27 -2.74 -7.91
N LEU A 115 10.52 -3.70 -7.37
CA LEU A 115 9.06 -3.77 -7.49
C LEU A 115 8.35 -2.57 -6.84
N THR A 116 8.83 -2.14 -5.68
CA THR A 116 8.33 -0.94 -4.99
C THR A 116 8.52 0.30 -5.86
N GLY A 117 9.70 0.43 -6.47
CA GLY A 117 10.01 1.51 -7.41
C GLY A 117 9.14 1.49 -8.67
N ILE A 118 8.85 0.30 -9.22
CA ILE A 118 7.93 0.14 -10.35
C ILE A 118 6.52 0.61 -9.98
N GLN A 119 6.04 0.25 -8.79
CA GLN A 119 4.72 0.66 -8.31
C GLN A 119 4.64 2.19 -8.18
N ALA A 120 5.67 2.82 -7.61
CA ALA A 120 5.74 4.28 -7.53
C ALA A 120 5.74 4.93 -8.93
N ASP A 121 6.53 4.44 -9.89
CA ASP A 121 6.56 4.97 -11.26
C ASP A 121 5.21 4.78 -11.98
N MET A 122 4.56 3.63 -11.80
CA MET A 122 3.21 3.39 -12.36
C MET A 122 2.17 4.33 -11.75
N MET A 123 2.24 4.57 -10.45
CA MET A 123 1.38 5.54 -9.77
C MET A 123 1.67 6.97 -10.22
N GLN A 124 2.89 7.29 -10.65
CA GLN A 124 3.22 8.59 -11.24
C GLN A 124 2.82 8.72 -12.71
N GLN A 125 2.83 7.64 -13.49
CA GLN A 125 2.49 7.72 -14.91
C GLN A 125 0.99 7.58 -15.19
N ASP A 126 0.19 7.07 -14.24
CA ASP A 126 -1.27 6.99 -14.39
C ASP A 126 -1.92 8.37 -14.21
N PRO A 127 -2.53 8.96 -15.26
CA PRO A 127 -3.21 10.26 -15.18
C PRO A 127 -4.41 10.27 -14.21
N HIS A 128 -4.94 9.10 -13.86
CA HIS A 128 -6.04 8.93 -12.90
C HIS A 128 -5.54 8.52 -11.50
N SER A 129 -4.22 8.45 -11.31
CA SER A 129 -3.62 8.22 -10.00
C SER A 129 -4.00 9.34 -9.03
N LEU A 130 -4.17 8.98 -7.77
CA LEU A 130 -4.36 9.93 -6.67
C LEU A 130 -3.14 10.87 -6.48
N MET A 131 -2.01 10.61 -7.16
CA MET A 131 -0.91 11.57 -7.33
C MET A 131 -1.33 12.87 -8.02
N HIS A 132 -2.10 12.75 -9.11
CA HIS A 132 -2.32 13.82 -10.09
C HIS A 132 -3.71 14.44 -10.03
N ARG A 133 -4.61 13.84 -9.24
CA ARG A 133 -5.96 14.36 -9.04
C ARG A 133 -6.35 14.35 -7.57
N ALA A 134 -7.33 15.18 -7.23
CA ALA A 134 -7.96 15.13 -5.93
C ALA A 134 -8.60 13.75 -5.70
N ALA A 135 -8.48 13.23 -4.48
CA ALA A 135 -9.17 12.03 -4.08
C ALA A 135 -10.68 12.30 -3.98
N HIS A 136 -11.50 11.40 -4.48
CA HIS A 136 -12.95 11.44 -4.31
C HIS A 136 -13.32 10.63 -3.07
N ILE A 137 -13.71 11.31 -2.01
CA ILE A 137 -14.08 10.70 -0.74
C ILE A 137 -15.59 10.66 -0.63
N TYR A 138 -16.15 9.47 -0.53
CA TYR A 138 -17.55 9.29 -0.18
C TYR A 138 -17.69 9.29 1.34
N PHE A 139 -18.53 10.18 1.87
CA PHE A 139 -18.85 10.18 3.29
C PHE A 139 -20.17 9.44 3.55
N ALA A 140 -20.05 8.25 4.14
CA ALA A 140 -21.16 7.33 4.41
C ALA A 140 -22.04 7.76 5.61
N GLY A 141 -21.61 8.78 6.36
CA GLY A 141 -22.36 9.36 7.47
C GLY A 141 -21.84 8.94 8.85
N VAL A 142 -22.57 9.38 9.86
CA VAL A 142 -22.28 9.21 11.29
C VAL A 142 -23.38 8.38 11.94
N THR A 143 -22.99 7.50 12.85
CA THR A 143 -23.90 6.64 13.62
C THR A 143 -23.57 6.69 15.10
N GLY A 144 -24.60 6.55 15.96
CA GLY A 144 -24.43 6.40 17.40
C GLY A 144 -24.36 7.70 18.21
N ALA A 145 -24.34 8.87 17.57
CA ALA A 145 -24.33 10.14 18.30
C ALA A 145 -25.73 10.47 18.85
N PRO A 146 -25.87 10.87 20.13
CA PRO A 146 -27.11 11.39 20.70
C PRO A 146 -27.52 12.75 20.10
N GLY A 147 -28.75 13.17 20.42
CA GLY A 147 -29.28 14.47 20.01
C GLY A 147 -29.27 14.63 18.49
N ASP A 148 -28.77 15.77 18.02
CA ASP A 148 -28.56 16.08 16.61
C ASP A 148 -27.17 15.63 16.09
N GLY A 149 -26.37 14.96 16.92
CA GLY A 149 -24.93 14.75 16.68
C GLY A 149 -24.59 14.06 15.37
N ASN A 150 -25.40 13.09 14.92
CA ASN A 150 -25.15 12.41 13.64
C ASN A 150 -25.23 13.40 12.46
N ILE A 151 -26.18 14.34 12.54
CA ILE A 151 -26.42 15.35 11.49
C ILE A 151 -25.37 16.47 11.61
N SER A 152 -25.10 16.92 12.83
CA SER A 152 -24.18 18.03 13.10
C SER A 152 -22.73 17.67 12.78
N LEU A 153 -22.27 16.48 13.18
CA LEU A 153 -20.95 15.96 12.77
C LEU A 153 -20.88 15.75 11.27
N ALA A 154 -21.92 15.19 10.65
CA ALA A 154 -21.92 14.96 9.21
C ALA A 154 -21.74 16.27 8.43
N ARG A 155 -22.53 17.30 8.78
CA ARG A 155 -22.46 18.62 8.14
C ARG A 155 -21.10 19.28 8.35
N ALA A 156 -20.61 19.29 9.59
CA ALA A 156 -19.32 19.87 9.92
C ALA A 156 -18.18 19.17 9.17
N PHE A 157 -18.19 17.83 9.08
CA PHE A 157 -17.18 17.08 8.35
C PHE A 157 -17.22 17.30 6.83
N TYR A 158 -18.41 17.41 6.23
CA TYR A 158 -18.56 17.79 4.82
C TYR A 158 -17.91 19.14 4.50
N VAL A 159 -17.91 20.08 5.45
CA VAL A 159 -17.28 21.40 5.31
C VAL A 159 -15.77 21.31 5.56
N ALA A 160 -15.36 20.57 6.58
CA ALA A 160 -13.97 20.53 7.06
C ALA A 160 -13.04 19.69 6.17
N LEU A 161 -13.52 18.60 5.57
CA LEU A 161 -12.68 17.63 4.86
C LEU A 161 -12.12 18.10 3.49
N PRO A 162 -12.89 18.77 2.60
CA PRO A 162 -12.38 19.19 1.30
C PRO A 162 -11.11 20.05 1.39
N ASP A 163 -10.17 19.85 0.48
CA ASP A 163 -8.99 20.71 0.29
C ASP A 163 -8.55 20.65 -1.18
N ASN A 164 -7.37 21.19 -1.51
CA ASN A 164 -6.85 21.20 -2.89
C ASN A 164 -6.61 19.78 -3.47
N THR A 165 -6.57 18.76 -2.63
CA THR A 165 -6.19 17.37 -2.95
C THR A 165 -7.27 16.35 -2.60
N ASN A 166 -8.38 16.78 -1.98
CA ASN A 166 -9.47 15.94 -1.49
C ASN A 166 -10.81 16.60 -1.78
N SER A 167 -11.73 15.85 -2.37
CA SER A 167 -13.11 16.26 -2.64
C SER A 167 -14.06 15.32 -1.94
N VAL A 168 -15.18 15.82 -1.45
CA VAL A 168 -16.19 15.01 -0.76
C VAL A 168 -17.44 14.91 -1.60
N GLN A 169 -17.98 13.71 -1.71
CA GLN A 169 -19.21 13.42 -2.45
C GLN A 169 -20.19 12.61 -1.62
N THR A 170 -21.48 12.72 -1.99
CA THR A 170 -22.60 12.06 -1.32
C THR A 170 -22.97 10.72 -1.96
N THR A 171 -22.26 10.30 -3.01
CA THR A 171 -22.50 9.01 -3.69
C THR A 171 -21.27 8.12 -3.61
N PRO A 172 -21.43 6.81 -3.38
CA PRO A 172 -20.29 5.88 -3.35
C PRO A 172 -19.68 5.64 -4.73
N LYS A 173 -20.41 5.94 -5.82
CA LYS A 173 -19.95 5.67 -7.18
C LYS A 173 -18.74 6.54 -7.52
N GLY A 174 -17.64 5.89 -7.91
CA GLY A 174 -16.40 6.58 -8.28
C GLY A 174 -15.60 7.15 -7.10
N ALA A 175 -15.93 6.74 -5.87
CA ALA A 175 -15.15 7.10 -4.69
C ALA A 175 -13.85 6.30 -4.62
N ASP A 176 -12.74 6.99 -4.35
CA ASP A 176 -11.44 6.37 -4.06
C ASP A 176 -11.36 5.90 -2.60
N PHE A 177 -12.07 6.61 -1.72
CA PHE A 177 -12.19 6.27 -0.30
C PHE A 177 -13.62 6.41 0.19
N THR A 178 -13.97 5.60 1.18
CA THR A 178 -15.20 5.75 1.96
C THR A 178 -14.85 6.09 3.39
N VAL A 179 -15.44 7.15 3.93
CA VAL A 179 -15.33 7.50 5.35
C VAL A 179 -16.66 7.19 6.03
N ARG A 180 -16.61 6.43 7.12
CA ARG A 180 -17.77 6.15 7.99
C ARG A 180 -17.41 6.42 9.44
N THR A 181 -18.37 6.95 10.18
CA THR A 181 -18.12 7.38 11.56
C THR A 181 -19.04 6.68 12.54
N SER A 182 -18.46 6.23 13.65
CA SER A 182 -19.19 5.76 14.81
C SER A 182 -18.89 6.65 16.01
N VAL A 183 -19.93 6.90 16.80
CA VAL A 183 -19.85 7.64 18.06
C VAL A 183 -20.36 6.76 19.17
N LYS A 184 -19.65 6.77 20.29
CA LYS A 184 -20.03 6.06 21.51
C LYS A 184 -19.86 6.99 22.70
N ILE A 185 -20.88 7.05 23.55
CA ILE A 185 -20.82 7.74 24.83
C ILE A 185 -21.01 6.73 25.95
N THR A 186 -20.12 6.75 26.93
CA THR A 186 -20.23 5.94 28.15
C THR A 186 -20.14 6.83 29.38
N ASN A 187 -20.72 6.38 30.49
CA ASN A 187 -20.59 7.11 31.75
C ASN A 187 -19.18 6.94 32.31
N GLY A 188 -18.59 8.04 32.75
CA GLY A 188 -17.29 8.08 33.41
C GLY A 188 -17.38 8.30 34.91
N PRO A 189 -16.28 8.13 35.66
CA PRO A 189 -16.22 8.52 37.06
C PRO A 189 -16.45 10.03 37.20
N ALA A 190 -16.97 10.47 38.35
CA ALA A 190 -17.13 11.89 38.63
C ALA A 190 -15.78 12.62 38.50
N GLY A 191 -15.77 13.75 37.80
CA GLY A 191 -14.55 14.53 37.55
C GLY A 191 -13.98 15.16 38.83
N THR A 192 -12.84 15.84 38.72
CA THR A 192 -12.14 16.48 39.85
C THR A 192 -12.98 17.56 40.57
N THR A 193 -14.06 18.02 39.95
CA THR A 193 -15.04 18.98 40.50
C THR A 193 -16.27 18.32 41.14
N GLY A 194 -16.35 16.99 41.14
CA GLY A 194 -17.47 16.22 41.69
C GLY A 194 -18.70 16.11 40.77
N HIS A 195 -18.68 16.75 39.59
CA HIS A 195 -19.76 16.65 38.60
C HIS A 195 -19.65 15.35 37.79
N PRO A 196 -20.79 14.71 37.43
CA PRO A 196 -20.78 13.52 36.59
C PRO A 196 -20.17 13.82 35.22
N GLN A 197 -19.31 12.93 34.73
CA GLN A 197 -18.67 13.02 33.43
C GLN A 197 -19.12 11.86 32.54
N GLN A 198 -19.03 12.06 31.24
CA GLN A 198 -19.19 11.04 30.23
C GLN A 198 -17.93 10.99 29.36
N HIS A 199 -17.57 9.80 28.92
CA HIS A 199 -16.51 9.58 27.94
C HIS A 199 -17.14 9.49 26.57
N ILE A 200 -16.68 10.33 25.64
CA ILE A 200 -17.05 10.26 24.23
C ILE A 200 -15.88 9.69 23.44
N GLU A 201 -16.20 8.72 22.58
CA GLU A 201 -15.30 8.14 21.59
C GLU A 201 -15.92 8.33 20.20
N ILE A 202 -15.18 8.97 19.30
CA ILE A 202 -15.55 9.15 17.90
C ILE A 202 -14.50 8.47 17.03
N VAL A 203 -14.92 7.51 16.21
CA VAL A 203 -14.02 6.77 15.32
C VAL A 203 -14.40 7.02 13.87
N TRP A 204 -13.47 7.58 13.11
CA TRP A 204 -13.60 7.87 11.68
C TRP A 204 -12.81 6.82 10.90
N HIS A 205 -13.51 5.80 10.40
CA HIS A 205 -12.91 4.74 9.60
C HIS A 205 -12.77 5.18 8.15
N VAL A 206 -11.57 5.03 7.58
CA VAL A 206 -11.28 5.30 6.18
C VAL A 206 -11.06 3.96 5.48
N LEU A 207 -11.92 3.67 4.50
CA LEU A 207 -11.83 2.47 3.67
C LEU A 207 -11.35 2.83 2.27
N ALA A 208 -10.46 2.04 1.70
CA ALA A 208 -10.06 2.14 0.31
C ALA A 208 -11.19 1.65 -0.63
N ALA A 209 -11.05 1.91 -1.93
CA ALA A 209 -12.02 1.49 -2.95
C ALA A 209 -12.27 -0.04 -3.00
N ASP A 210 -11.31 -0.86 -2.55
CA ASP A 210 -11.45 -2.32 -2.43
C ASP A 210 -12.19 -2.76 -1.15
N GLY A 211 -12.59 -1.82 -0.31
CA GLY A 211 -13.29 -2.05 0.96
C GLY A 211 -12.38 -2.39 2.14
N LYS A 212 -11.05 -2.42 1.97
CA LYS A 212 -10.12 -2.60 3.10
C LYS A 212 -9.95 -1.32 3.89
N GLU A 213 -9.72 -1.46 5.18
CA GLU A 213 -9.43 -0.33 6.05
C GLU A 213 -8.04 0.24 5.73
N ALA A 214 -8.01 1.47 5.24
CA ALA A 214 -6.80 2.25 5.01
C ALA A 214 -6.26 2.84 6.32
N GLY A 215 -7.14 3.08 7.28
CA GLY A 215 -6.80 3.57 8.62
C GLY A 215 -8.03 4.12 9.34
N ALA A 216 -7.85 4.60 10.57
CA ALA A 216 -8.88 5.27 11.34
C ALA A 216 -8.31 6.46 12.12
N ALA A 217 -9.11 7.52 12.28
CA ALA A 217 -8.84 8.61 13.20
C ALA A 217 -9.78 8.48 14.40
N THR A 218 -9.22 8.38 15.61
CA THR A 218 -9.99 8.19 16.84
C THR A 218 -9.81 9.40 17.75
N GLN A 219 -10.93 9.97 18.20
CA GLN A 219 -10.99 11.07 19.14
C GLN A 219 -11.64 10.58 20.43
N ILE A 220 -11.02 10.89 21.57
CA ILE A 220 -11.51 10.50 22.89
C ILE A 220 -11.46 11.74 23.79
N HIS A 221 -12.60 12.10 24.36
CA HIS A 221 -12.70 13.23 25.28
C HIS A 221 -13.60 12.91 26.47
N ASP A 222 -13.34 13.60 27.58
CA ASP A 222 -14.24 13.66 28.72
C ASP A 222 -15.14 14.90 28.57
N ILE A 223 -16.45 14.71 28.73
CA ILE A 223 -17.45 15.76 28.62
C ILE A 223 -18.30 15.79 29.89
N ALA A 224 -18.85 16.96 30.21
CA ALA A 224 -19.91 17.06 31.21
C ALA A 224 -21.08 16.15 30.83
N ALA A 225 -21.60 15.37 31.77
CA ALA A 225 -22.69 14.45 31.47
C ALA A 225 -23.90 15.18 30.88
N HIS A 226 -24.51 14.57 29.85
CA HIS A 226 -25.69 15.08 29.14
C HIS A 226 -25.49 16.37 28.33
N SER A 227 -24.25 16.87 28.21
CA SER A 227 -23.97 18.10 27.45
C SER A 227 -24.22 17.97 25.95
N LEU A 228 -24.22 16.75 25.42
CA LEU A 228 -24.40 16.43 23.99
C LEU A 228 -25.74 15.72 23.69
N ASP A 229 -26.69 15.72 24.62
CA ASP A 229 -27.99 15.04 24.46
C ASP A 229 -28.92 15.75 23.45
N HIS A 230 -28.64 17.02 23.14
CA HIS A 230 -29.46 17.85 22.25
C HIS A 230 -28.66 18.42 21.08
N GLU A 231 -27.94 19.53 21.27
CA GLU A 231 -27.26 20.26 20.20
C GLU A 231 -25.75 20.12 20.31
N TRP A 232 -25.12 19.62 19.25
CA TRP A 232 -23.67 19.44 19.19
C TRP A 232 -22.93 20.68 18.71
N GLY A 233 -23.55 21.51 17.87
CA GLY A 233 -23.06 22.83 17.44
C GLY A 233 -21.54 22.92 17.23
N GLU A 234 -20.88 23.73 18.07
CA GLU A 234 -19.43 23.98 18.02
C GLU A 234 -18.57 22.74 18.31
N VAL A 235 -19.06 21.81 19.15
CA VAL A 235 -18.36 20.56 19.44
C VAL A 235 -18.26 19.71 18.17
N ALA A 236 -19.34 19.64 17.39
CA ALA A 236 -19.30 18.96 16.09
C ALA A 236 -18.33 19.62 15.11
N ALA A 237 -18.25 20.96 15.10
CA ALA A 237 -17.32 21.70 14.24
C ALA A 237 -15.85 21.40 14.61
N ALA A 238 -15.51 21.51 15.89
CA ALA A 238 -14.15 21.25 16.37
C ALA A 238 -13.73 19.78 16.15
N ALA A 239 -14.59 18.84 16.51
CA ALA A 239 -14.32 17.41 16.31
C ALA A 239 -14.14 17.08 14.81
N SER A 240 -14.95 17.66 13.94
CA SER A 240 -14.86 17.41 12.49
C SER A 240 -13.59 18.00 11.86
N GLU A 241 -13.11 19.15 12.34
CA GLU A 241 -11.87 19.78 11.85
C GLU A 241 -10.64 18.92 12.18
N GLU A 242 -10.53 18.45 13.42
CA GLU A 242 -9.46 17.54 13.82
C GLU A 242 -9.54 16.21 13.04
N ALA A 243 -10.74 15.64 12.92
CA ALA A 243 -10.96 14.42 12.15
C ALA A 243 -10.58 14.58 10.68
N ALA A 244 -10.90 15.73 10.07
CA ALA A 244 -10.50 16.03 8.69
C ALA A 244 -8.98 16.00 8.52
N GLY A 245 -8.22 16.56 9.47
CA GLY A 245 -6.75 16.47 9.47
C GLY A 245 -6.23 15.02 9.51
N GLY A 246 -6.80 14.19 10.39
CA GLY A 246 -6.46 12.77 10.49
C GLY A 246 -6.77 11.99 9.21
N VAL A 247 -7.97 12.19 8.65
CA VAL A 247 -8.39 11.53 7.40
C VAL A 247 -7.53 11.95 6.22
N ARG A 248 -7.19 13.24 6.09
CA ARG A 248 -6.28 13.74 5.04
C ARG A 248 -4.91 13.07 5.09
N THR A 249 -4.39 12.85 6.29
CA THR A 249 -3.11 12.16 6.51
C THR A 249 -3.19 10.72 6.05
N ILE A 250 -4.24 9.99 6.44
CA ILE A 250 -4.47 8.61 6.02
C ILE A 250 -4.58 8.51 4.49
N VAL A 251 -5.36 9.38 3.86
CA VAL A 251 -5.53 9.42 2.41
C VAL A 251 -4.22 9.73 1.69
N THR A 252 -3.44 10.69 2.19
CA THR A 252 -2.14 11.07 1.60
C THR A 252 -1.15 9.91 1.65
N ASN A 253 -1.02 9.26 2.80
CA ASN A 253 -0.14 8.11 2.98
C ASN A 253 -0.56 6.94 2.10
N TYR A 254 -1.85 6.61 2.10
CA TYR A 254 -2.38 5.51 1.29
C TYR A 254 -2.26 5.77 -0.22
N SER A 255 -2.41 7.04 -0.62
CA SER A 255 -2.28 7.44 -2.02
C SER A 255 -0.85 7.37 -2.55
N GLY A 256 0.16 7.26 -1.68
CA GLY A 256 1.58 7.19 -2.05
C GLY A 256 2.22 8.52 -2.44
N ARG A 257 1.61 9.66 -2.06
CA ARG A 257 2.04 11.01 -2.49
C ARG A 257 3.42 11.40 -1.96
N GLU A 258 3.91 10.68 -0.96
CA GLU A 258 5.22 10.86 -0.36
C GLU A 258 6.27 9.81 -0.78
N HIS A 259 5.93 8.88 -1.69
CA HIS A 259 6.90 7.87 -2.16
C HIS A 259 7.77 8.41 -3.30
N THR A 260 9.09 8.32 -3.12
CA THR A 260 10.08 8.71 -4.15
C THR A 260 10.06 7.70 -5.31
N PRO A 261 9.85 8.15 -6.57
CA PRO A 261 9.90 7.28 -7.75
C PRO A 261 11.34 6.86 -8.10
N LEU A 262 11.46 5.83 -8.94
CA LEU A 262 12.74 5.46 -9.55
C LEU A 262 13.29 6.64 -10.37
N PRO A 263 14.61 6.90 -10.33
CA PRO A 263 15.22 7.92 -11.16
C PRO A 263 15.03 7.60 -12.65
N ASP A 264 14.66 8.61 -13.43
CA ASP A 264 14.52 8.52 -14.89
C ASP A 264 15.80 7.96 -15.53
N LYS A 265 15.66 6.91 -16.34
CA LYS A 265 16.72 6.46 -17.25
C LYS A 265 16.81 7.40 -18.47
N ALA A 266 17.09 8.68 -18.26
CA ALA A 266 17.32 9.64 -19.36
C ALA A 266 18.12 10.89 -18.98
N SER A 267 19.45 10.74 -18.88
CA SER A 267 20.35 11.74 -19.47
C SER A 267 21.72 11.10 -19.69
N ASN A 268 21.87 10.47 -20.84
CA ASN A 268 23.18 10.17 -21.41
C ASN A 268 23.81 11.52 -21.81
N PRO A 269 24.92 11.98 -21.21
CA PRO A 269 25.65 13.08 -21.80
C PRO A 269 26.36 12.53 -23.05
N LYS A 270 25.91 12.99 -24.22
CA LYS A 270 26.66 12.81 -25.46
C LYS A 270 28.00 13.53 -25.35
N LYS A 271 29.07 12.74 -25.46
CA LYS A 271 30.48 13.08 -25.77
C LYS A 271 31.22 14.01 -24.81
#